data_AF-A0A963GJW6-F1
#
_entry.id   AF-A0A963GJW6-F1
#
_cell.length_a   1.000
_cell.length_b   1.000
_cell.length_c   1.000
_cell.angle_alpha   90.00
_cell.angle_beta   90.00
_cell.angle_gamma   90.00
#
_symmetry.space_group_name_H-M   'P 1'
#
loop_
_entity.id
_entity.type
_entity.pdbx_description
1 polymer ?
#
loop_
_entity_poly.entity_id
_entity_poly.type
_entity_poly.pdbx_seq_one_letter_code
_entity_poly.pdbx_strand_id
1 'polypeptide(L)'
;MDAKIDIEVVYALPKRQEVVKLKLAEGATVQQAIDASGLLQRHPELQPGKANKVGIFAKLTKLDALLRDRDRVEIYRPLIADPKEVRRKRAEQGKAMKKGGGDAEAAADDAA
;
A
#
# COMPACT_ATOMS: atom_id res chain seq x y z
N MET A 1 31.84 -14.45 2.46
CA MET A 1 31.21 -13.81 3.62
C MET A 1 30.32 -12.73 3.03
N ASP A 2 29.02 -12.96 2.94
CA ASP A 2 28.11 -11.93 2.43
C ASP A 2 28.04 -10.84 3.48
N ALA A 3 28.62 -9.68 3.17
CA ALA A 3 28.50 -8.51 4.01
C ALA A 3 27.00 -8.18 4.15
N LYS A 4 26.56 -7.90 5.38
CA LYS A 4 25.19 -7.50 5.65
C LYS A 4 25.14 -6.01 5.91
N ILE A 5 24.11 -5.37 5.37
CA ILE A 5 23.80 -3.95 5.55
C ILE A 5 22.58 -3.81 6.46
N ASP A 6 22.65 -2.85 7.38
CA ASP A 6 21.54 -2.45 8.24
C ASP A 6 20.73 -1.35 7.54
N ILE A 7 19.46 -1.60 7.23
CA ILE A 7 18.59 -0.64 6.52
C ILE A 7 17.27 -0.44 7.24
N GLU A 8 16.60 0.66 6.93
CA GLU A 8 15.27 0.97 7.47
C GLU A 8 14.27 1.18 6.32
N VAL A 9 13.11 0.53 6.40
CA VAL A 9 12.00 0.74 5.47
C VAL A 9 10.89 1.48 6.19
N VAL A 10 10.52 2.65 5.67
CA VAL A 10 9.54 3.55 6.23
C VAL A 10 8.35 3.67 5.30
N TYR A 11 7.16 3.43 5.83
CA TYR A 11 5.91 3.70 5.14
C TYR A 11 5.10 4.78 5.89
N ALA A 12 4.93 5.92 5.24
CA ALA A 12 4.24 7.08 5.82
C ALA A 12 2.73 7.03 5.51
N LEU A 13 1.92 6.62 6.49
CA LEU A 13 0.46 6.68 6.45
C LEU A 13 -0.04 8.04 7.02
N PRO A 14 -1.28 8.45 6.72
CA PRO A 14 -1.82 9.74 7.18
C PRO A 14 -1.88 9.90 8.70
N LYS A 15 -2.06 8.78 9.43
CA LYS A 15 -2.26 8.76 10.89
C LYS A 15 -1.09 8.16 11.66
N ARG A 16 -0.17 7.46 10.97
CA ARG A 16 0.95 6.75 11.59
C ARG A 16 2.08 6.57 10.59
N GLN A 17 3.27 6.26 11.08
CA GLN A 17 4.36 5.78 10.23
C GLN A 17 4.75 4.38 10.68
N GLU A 18 4.98 3.49 9.72
CA GLU A 18 5.56 2.19 10.00
C GLU A 18 7.05 2.24 9.65
N VAL A 19 7.90 1.93 10.62
CA VAL A 19 9.35 1.87 10.45
C VAL A 19 9.79 0.45 10.74
N VAL A 20 10.41 -0.20 9.76
CA VAL A 20 10.88 -1.58 9.86
C VAL A 20 12.39 -1.59 9.66
N LYS A 21 13.13 -2.03 10.67
CA LYS A 21 14.58 -2.20 10.58
C LYS A 21 14.90 -3.61 10.11
N LEU A 22 15.74 -3.75 9.10
CA LEU A 22 16.06 -5.02 8.44
C LEU A 22 17.57 -5.13 8.23
N LYS A 23 18.07 -6.37 8.24
CA LYS A 23 19.43 -6.69 7.81
C LYS A 23 19.37 -7.47 6.50
N LEU A 24 19.96 -6.92 5.45
CA LEU A 24 19.98 -7.52 4.12
C LEU A 24 21.41 -7.76 3.65
N ALA A 25 21.59 -8.54 2.60
CA ALA A 25 22.89 -8.68 1.95
C ALA A 25 23.31 -7.35 1.31
N GLU A 26 24.60 -7.07 1.30
CA GLU A 26 25.18 -5.95 0.56
C GLU A 26 24.81 -6.06 -0.93
N GLY A 27 24.42 -4.94 -1.54
CA GLY A 27 23.89 -4.92 -2.90
C GLY A 27 22.43 -5.37 -3.01
N ALA A 28 21.71 -5.52 -1.89
CA ALA A 28 20.26 -5.70 -1.96
C ALA A 28 19.58 -4.49 -2.61
N THR A 29 18.49 -4.72 -3.32
CA THR A 29 17.73 -3.65 -3.98
C THR A 29 16.66 -3.06 -3.07
N VAL A 30 16.18 -1.86 -3.41
CA VAL A 30 15.00 -1.25 -2.78
C VAL A 30 13.80 -2.21 -2.81
N GLN A 31 13.56 -2.91 -3.92
CA GLN A 31 12.49 -3.90 -4.03
C GLN A 31 12.63 -5.01 -2.98
N GLN A 32 13.84 -5.59 -2.86
CA GLN A 32 14.11 -6.67 -1.92
C GLN A 32 13.92 -6.21 -0.46
N ALA A 33 14.28 -4.97 -0.14
CA ALA A 33 14.02 -4.42 1.18
C ALA A 33 12.53 -4.27 1.48
N ILE A 34 11.74 -3.80 0.51
CA ILE A 34 10.29 -3.68 0.67
C ILE A 34 9.65 -5.07 0.82
N ASP A 35 10.07 -6.05 0.04
CA ASP A 35 9.58 -7.43 0.13
C ASP A 35 9.91 -8.04 1.51
N ALA A 36 11.16 -7.88 1.96
CA ALA A 36 11.63 -8.36 3.26
C ALA A 36 10.98 -7.64 4.45
N SER A 37 10.49 -6.41 4.27
CA SER A 37 9.82 -5.64 5.33
C SER A 37 8.45 -6.21 5.74
N GLY A 38 7.86 -7.06 4.90
CA GLY A 38 6.49 -7.55 5.07
C GLY A 38 5.41 -6.48 4.90
N LEU A 39 5.77 -5.24 4.53
CA LEU A 39 4.80 -4.16 4.36
C LEU A 39 3.78 -4.45 3.26
N LEU A 40 4.18 -5.15 2.19
CA LEU A 40 3.26 -5.56 1.11
C LEU A 40 2.17 -6.53 1.59
N GLN A 41 2.48 -7.36 2.60
CA GLN A 41 1.52 -8.29 3.18
C GLN A 41 0.58 -7.58 4.17
N ARG A 42 1.12 -6.63 4.96
CA ARG A 42 0.33 -5.81 5.90
C ARG A 42 -0.56 -4.79 5.19
N HIS A 43 -0.13 -4.31 4.03
CA HIS A 43 -0.78 -3.27 3.24
C HIS A 43 -0.95 -3.71 1.78
N PRO A 44 -2.02 -4.45 1.45
CA PRO A 44 -2.33 -4.84 0.08
C PRO A 44 -2.54 -3.65 -0.88
N GLU A 45 -2.85 -2.48 -0.34
CA GLU A 45 -2.96 -1.21 -1.07
C GLU A 45 -1.61 -0.61 -1.48
N LEU A 46 -0.49 -1.10 -0.93
CA LEU A 46 0.84 -0.62 -1.23
C LEU A 46 1.27 -1.10 -2.61
N GLN A 47 1.53 -0.18 -3.54
CA GLN A 47 2.03 -0.48 -4.87
C GLN A 47 3.33 0.31 -5.16
N PRO A 48 4.48 -0.13 -4.60
CA PRO A 48 5.78 0.50 -4.82
C PRO A 48 6.11 0.58 -6.32
N GLY A 49 6.59 1.74 -6.78
CA GLY A 49 7.00 1.97 -8.16
C GLY A 49 5.88 2.11 -9.20
N LYS A 50 4.61 1.86 -8.83
CA LYS A 50 3.43 2.12 -9.67
C LYS A 50 2.68 3.36 -9.17
N ALA A 51 1.84 3.18 -8.16
CA ALA A 51 1.09 4.27 -7.54
C ALA A 51 1.90 4.97 -6.45
N ASN A 52 2.77 4.23 -5.75
CA ASN A 52 3.60 4.75 -4.67
C ASN A 52 5.00 5.08 -5.19
N LYS A 53 5.42 6.33 -5.00
CA LYS A 53 6.83 6.71 -5.21
C LYS A 53 7.68 6.15 -4.07
N VAL A 54 8.91 5.78 -4.39
CA VAL A 54 9.90 5.33 -3.40
C VAL A 54 11.11 6.25 -3.43
N GLY A 55 11.75 6.42 -2.29
CA GLY A 55 12.97 7.20 -2.14
C GLY A 55 13.95 6.57 -1.16
N ILE A 56 15.21 6.99 -1.24
CA ILE A 56 16.22 6.73 -0.22
C ILE A 56 16.62 8.09 0.36
N PHE A 57 16.51 8.29 1.68
CA PHE A 57 16.82 9.56 2.35
C PHE A 57 16.26 10.80 1.63
N ALA A 58 14.93 10.91 1.53
CA ALA A 58 14.23 12.00 0.84
C ALA A 58 14.56 12.18 -0.67
N LYS A 59 15.32 11.28 -1.28
CA LYS A 59 15.62 11.30 -2.72
C LYS A 59 14.84 10.23 -3.45
N LEU A 60 14.01 10.63 -4.41
CA LEU A 60 13.27 9.69 -5.27
C LEU A 60 14.23 8.73 -5.97
N THR A 61 13.91 7.44 -5.90
CA THR A 61 14.71 6.37 -6.48
C THR A 61 13.82 5.35 -7.20
N LYS A 62 14.46 4.42 -7.89
CA LYS A 62 13.80 3.28 -8.52
C LYS A 62 13.92 2.05 -7.62
N LEU A 63 13.07 1.06 -7.88
CA LEU A 63 13.02 -0.20 -7.12
C LEU A 63 14.26 -1.09 -7.33
N ASP A 64 14.97 -0.90 -8.45
CA ASP A 64 16.21 -1.60 -8.81
C ASP A 64 17.46 -0.96 -8.20
N ALA A 65 17.33 0.19 -7.52
CA ALA A 65 18.46 0.85 -6.90
C ALA A 65 19.06 -0.02 -5.79
N LEU A 66 20.40 -0.11 -5.78
CA LEU A 66 21.15 -0.82 -4.76
C LEU A 66 21.18 -0.02 -3.46
N LEU A 67 20.98 -0.71 -2.36
CA LEU A 67 21.04 -0.17 -1.00
C LEU A 67 22.45 -0.27 -0.43
N ARG A 68 22.74 0.67 0.46
CA ARG A 68 23.97 0.75 1.24
C ARG A 68 23.66 0.63 2.73
N ASP A 69 24.70 0.41 3.51
CA ASP A 69 24.57 0.41 4.96
C ASP A 69 23.98 1.72 5.47
N ARG A 70 23.01 1.60 6.38
CA ARG A 70 22.22 2.68 6.99
C ARG A 70 21.28 3.42 6.06
N ASP A 71 21.00 2.89 4.86
CA ASP A 71 20.00 3.47 3.98
C ASP A 71 18.60 3.40 4.57
N ARG A 72 17.85 4.50 4.39
CA ARG A 72 16.44 4.59 4.73
C ARG A 72 15.58 4.65 3.48
N VAL A 73 14.89 3.56 3.19
CA VAL A 73 13.90 3.45 2.11
C VAL A 73 12.58 4.04 2.59
N GLU A 74 12.08 5.05 1.89
CA GLU A 74 10.83 5.73 2.16
C GLU A 74 9.80 5.43 1.08
N ILE A 75 8.63 4.94 1.47
CA ILE A 75 7.51 4.68 0.56
C ILE A 75 6.47 5.78 0.74
N TYR A 76 6.31 6.60 -0.30
CA TYR A 76 5.40 7.73 -0.31
C TYR A 76 3.99 7.32 -0.74
N ARG A 77 3.02 8.16 -0.38
CA ARG A 77 1.61 7.98 -0.77
C ARG A 77 1.40 8.31 -2.25
N PRO A 78 0.47 7.64 -2.93
CA PRO A 78 0.03 8.07 -4.25
C PRO A 78 -0.65 9.43 -4.11
N LEU A 79 -0.46 10.31 -5.10
CA LEU A 79 -1.31 11.47 -5.24
C LEU A 79 -2.70 10.96 -5.67
N ILE A 80 -3.72 11.26 -4.88
CA ILE A 80 -5.10 10.82 -5.16
C ILE A 80 -5.58 11.59 -6.39
N ALA A 81 -5.43 10.95 -7.55
CA ALA A 81 -6.01 11.40 -8.80
C ALA A 81 -6.21 10.20 -9.74
N ASP A 82 -6.94 9.16 -9.33
CA ASP A 82 -7.49 8.23 -10.33
C ASP A 82 -8.86 7.60 -9.94
N PRO A 83 -9.96 8.01 -10.58
CA PRO A 83 -11.34 7.53 -10.33
C PRO A 83 -11.60 6.04 -10.61
N LYS A 84 -10.66 5.31 -11.22
CA LYS A 84 -10.89 3.94 -11.72
C LYS A 84 -10.81 2.84 -10.66
N GLU A 85 -10.00 3.01 -9.61
CA GLU A 85 -9.82 1.96 -8.58
C GLU A 85 -11.02 1.84 -7.62
N VAL A 86 -11.78 2.93 -7.44
CA VAL A 86 -13.03 2.94 -6.66
C VAL A 86 -14.09 2.02 -7.28
N ARG A 87 -14.10 1.90 -8.62
CA ARG A 87 -15.05 1.02 -9.33
C ARG A 87 -14.76 -0.47 -9.12
N ARG A 88 -13.49 -0.89 -9.00
CA ARG A 88 -13.14 -2.32 -8.82
C ARG A 88 -13.51 -2.81 -7.42
N LYS A 89 -13.22 -2.02 -6.36
CA LYS A 89 -13.54 -2.42 -4.97
C LYS A 89 -15.05 -2.54 -4.70
N ARG A 90 -15.90 -1.81 -5.42
CA ARG A 90 -17.37 -1.95 -5.32
C ARG A 90 -17.90 -3.26 -5.91
N ALA A 91 -17.20 -3.88 -6.85
CA ALA A 91 -17.65 -5.12 -7.49
C ALA A 91 -17.45 -6.37 -6.61
N GLU A 92 -16.46 -6.36 -5.71
CA GLU A 92 -16.18 -7.52 -4.84
C GLU A 92 -17.07 -7.56 -3.59
N GLN A 93 -17.55 -6.42 -3.10
CA GLN A 93 -18.43 -6.36 -1.91
C GLN A 93 -19.90 -6.70 -2.20
N GLY A 94 -20.31 -6.81 -3.47
CA GLY A 94 -21.70 -7.09 -3.87
C GLY A 94 -22.11 -8.57 -3.89
N LYS A 95 -21.19 -9.52 -3.62
CA LYS A 95 -21.49 -10.96 -3.73
C LYS A 95 -21.86 -11.67 -2.42
N ALA A 96 -21.90 -10.96 -1.29
CA ALA A 96 -22.13 -11.56 0.04
C ALA A 96 -23.53 -11.34 0.65
N MET A 97 -24.54 -10.92 -0.13
CA MET A 97 -25.93 -10.92 0.34
C MET A 97 -26.87 -11.48 -0.73
N LYS A 98 -27.02 -12.81 -0.75
CA LYS A 98 -28.18 -13.48 -1.34
C LYS A 98 -29.10 -13.90 -0.21
N LYS A 99 -30.35 -13.41 -0.21
CA LYS A 99 -31.60 -14.20 -0.09
C LYS A 99 -32.71 -13.46 0.70
N GLY A 100 -33.85 -13.28 0.02
CA GLY A 100 -35.16 -12.89 0.58
C GLY A 100 -35.50 -11.43 0.24
N GLY A 101 -36.53 -11.08 -0.54
CA GLY A 101 -37.68 -11.81 -1.06
C GLY A 101 -38.92 -10.92 -0.88
N GLY A 102 -39.64 -10.63 -1.96
CA GLY A 102 -41.04 -10.19 -1.93
C GLY A 102 -41.31 -8.70 -2.16
N ASP A 103 -41.80 -8.39 -3.36
CA ASP A 103 -42.56 -7.20 -3.74
C ASP A 103 -43.82 -6.98 -2.88
N ALA A 104 -44.16 -5.73 -2.54
CA ALA A 104 -45.53 -5.24 -2.42
C ALA A 104 -45.59 -3.70 -2.37
N GLU A 105 -46.53 -3.19 -3.15
CA GLU A 105 -46.92 -1.82 -3.51
C GLU A 105 -47.87 -1.16 -2.48
N ALA A 106 -48.14 0.15 -2.69
CA ALA A 106 -49.26 0.98 -2.18
C ALA A 106 -49.10 1.61 -0.78
N ALA A 107 -49.59 2.81 -0.46
CA ALA A 107 -50.18 3.96 -1.17
C ALA A 107 -50.35 5.10 -0.14
N ALA A 108 -50.39 6.34 -0.66
CA ALA A 108 -51.20 7.50 -0.24
C ALA A 108 -51.17 8.10 1.20
N ASP A 109 -51.12 9.43 1.16
CA ASP A 109 -51.95 10.42 1.89
C ASP A 109 -51.55 11.00 3.26
N ASP A 110 -51.47 12.33 3.21
CA ASP A 110 -52.12 13.33 4.07
C ASP A 110 -51.38 14.00 5.24
N ALA A 111 -51.79 15.27 5.36
CA ALA A 111 -51.30 16.37 6.15
C ALA A 111 -51.40 16.19 7.67
N ALA A 112 -50.52 16.91 8.37
CA ALA A 112 -50.89 17.77 9.51
C ALA A 112 -49.83 18.85 9.68
#